data_AF-A0AAD3H8Q8-F1
#
_entry.id   AF-A0AAD3H8Q8-F1
#
_cell.length_a   1.000
_cell.length_b   1.000
_cell.length_c   1.000
_cell.angle_alpha   90.00
_cell.angle_beta   90.00
_cell.angle_gamma   90.00
#
_symmetry.space_group_name_H-M   'P 1'
#
loop_
_entity.id
_entity.type
_entity.pdbx_description
1 polymer ?
#
loop_
_entity_poly.entity_id
_entity_poly.type
_entity_poly.pdbx_seq_one_letter_code
_entity_poly.pdbx_strand_id
1 'polypeptide(L)'
;MRILYSKDYIDSNCSKEYKAVFAIDNTFGTLATDISISIFCLVATITLVLNKLWQSHAKLHLMTGFFVFLGSSHGTSAVYHNLIDRTDHIFKIPLEYLFHSFSGLASACLCMIGIDFATNNRLVWIIFTFWMGAIIAAGVVLNDETVIGSFQVSIFVFIIITYCSHACIAVSSNESYKEMCWIICKIIAMLFLLVGLMTRILFAPTCGTSAYQTCFETCFLPHPSVYNHNGLGNTLDLIGIILLLIAENQVPSIITSKTSKNNLPIPHEIEVNEHEIIIEDELEEDEPV
;
A
#
# COMPACT_ATOMS: atom_id res chain seq x y z
N MET A 1 -6.23 -4.17 -20.09
CA MET A 1 -7.00 -5.17 -20.86
C MET A 1 -6.10 -5.67 -22.01
N ARG A 2 -5.93 -6.99 -22.23
CA ARG A 2 -4.96 -7.56 -23.19
C ARG A 2 -5.63 -8.40 -24.25
N ILE A 3 -5.14 -8.31 -25.49
CA ILE A 3 -5.49 -9.27 -26.52
C ILE A 3 -4.61 -10.54 -26.46
N LEU A 4 -5.21 -11.73 -26.26
CA LEU A 4 -4.48 -13.00 -26.37
C LEU A 4 -4.22 -13.30 -27.86
N TYR A 5 -2.94 -13.49 -28.22
CA TYR A 5 -2.53 -13.98 -29.53
C TYR A 5 -2.99 -15.43 -29.71
N SER A 6 -3.41 -15.80 -30.92
CA SER A 6 -3.58 -17.23 -31.24
C SER A 6 -2.26 -17.96 -31.00
N LYS A 7 -2.32 -19.16 -30.39
CA LYS A 7 -1.14 -19.99 -30.15
C LYS A 7 -0.32 -20.21 -31.42
N ASP A 8 -0.98 -20.32 -32.57
CA ASP A 8 -0.33 -20.45 -33.88
C ASP A 8 0.51 -19.22 -34.29
N TYR A 9 0.08 -18.01 -33.92
CA TYR A 9 0.83 -16.78 -34.17
C TYR A 9 2.11 -16.76 -33.33
N ILE A 10 1.97 -17.12 -32.05
CA ILE A 10 3.03 -17.28 -31.06
C ILE A 10 4.06 -18.33 -31.50
N ASP A 11 3.61 -19.54 -31.83
CA ASP A 11 4.47 -20.67 -32.19
C ASP A 11 5.17 -20.43 -33.54
N SER A 12 4.68 -19.48 -34.34
CA SER A 12 5.28 -19.08 -35.61
C SER A 12 6.35 -17.99 -35.50
N ASN A 13 6.79 -17.61 -34.29
CA ASN A 13 7.62 -16.42 -34.08
C ASN A 13 6.99 -15.16 -34.73
N CYS A 14 5.68 -15.01 -34.57
CA CYS A 14 4.93 -13.84 -35.08
C CYS A 14 4.95 -13.67 -36.61
N SER A 15 5.20 -14.74 -37.38
CA SER A 15 5.24 -14.69 -38.85
C SER A 15 3.89 -14.94 -39.53
N LYS A 16 2.92 -15.53 -38.83
CA LYS A 16 1.56 -15.77 -39.35
C LYS A 16 0.64 -14.57 -39.16
N GLU A 17 -0.47 -14.56 -39.89
CA GLU A 17 -1.52 -13.53 -39.74
C GLU A 17 -2.17 -13.60 -38.34
N TYR A 18 -2.33 -12.43 -37.75
CA TYR A 18 -2.86 -12.27 -36.40
C TYR A 18 -4.37 -12.51 -36.34
N LYS A 19 -4.84 -13.19 -35.28
CA LYS A 19 -6.25 -13.26 -34.89
C LYS A 19 -6.42 -12.85 -33.43
N ALA A 20 -7.17 -11.78 -33.17
CA ALA A 20 -7.57 -11.36 -31.83
C ALA A 20 -8.59 -12.35 -31.26
N VAL A 21 -8.21 -13.18 -30.28
CA VAL A 21 -9.13 -14.21 -29.75
C VAL A 21 -9.82 -13.76 -28.45
N PHE A 22 -9.17 -12.97 -27.58
CA PHE A 22 -9.75 -12.56 -26.29
C PHE A 22 -9.29 -11.17 -25.91
N ALA A 23 -10.12 -10.38 -25.22
CA ALA A 23 -9.79 -9.00 -24.85
C ALA A 23 -9.22 -8.83 -23.43
N ILE A 24 -9.19 -9.84 -22.54
CA ILE A 24 -8.80 -9.63 -21.13
C ILE A 24 -7.47 -10.30 -20.78
N ASP A 25 -6.67 -9.62 -19.93
CA ASP A 25 -5.42 -10.14 -19.38
C ASP A 25 -5.68 -11.19 -18.29
N ASN A 26 -6.00 -12.42 -18.67
CA ASN A 26 -6.21 -13.54 -17.73
C ASN A 26 -4.92 -14.36 -17.52
N THR A 27 -3.75 -13.71 -17.56
CA THR A 27 -2.52 -14.44 -17.30
C THR A 27 -2.47 -14.91 -15.84
N PHE A 28 -2.01 -16.15 -15.65
CA PHE A 28 -1.82 -16.71 -14.32
C PHE A 28 -0.96 -15.80 -13.42
N GLY A 29 0.01 -15.08 -14.00
CA GLY A 29 0.85 -14.12 -13.29
C GLY A 29 0.08 -12.94 -12.69
N THR A 30 -0.79 -12.28 -13.46
CA THR A 30 -1.62 -11.17 -12.94
C THR A 30 -2.58 -11.66 -11.86
N LEU A 31 -3.26 -12.78 -12.13
CA LEU A 31 -4.18 -13.36 -11.15
C LEU A 31 -3.47 -13.75 -9.85
N ALA A 32 -2.34 -14.45 -9.94
CA ALA A 32 -1.58 -14.89 -8.77
C ALA A 32 -1.04 -13.69 -7.97
N THR A 33 -0.58 -12.65 -8.65
CA THR A 33 -0.07 -11.43 -7.98
C THR A 33 -1.19 -10.63 -7.33
N ASP A 34 -2.36 -10.48 -7.95
CA ASP A 34 -3.53 -9.84 -7.33
C ASP A 34 -4.01 -10.58 -6.08
N ILE A 35 -4.10 -11.92 -6.14
CA ILE A 35 -4.43 -12.74 -4.98
C ILE A 35 -3.38 -12.57 -3.88
N SER A 36 -2.10 -12.59 -4.25
CA SER A 36 -0.99 -12.43 -3.30
C SER A 36 -1.06 -11.07 -2.60
N ILE A 37 -1.25 -9.98 -3.34
CA ILE A 37 -1.43 -8.64 -2.78
C ILE A 37 -2.61 -8.62 -1.82
N SER A 38 -3.76 -9.16 -2.22
CA SER A 38 -4.96 -9.21 -1.39
C SER A 38 -4.70 -9.95 -0.06
N ILE A 39 -4.02 -11.09 -0.10
CA ILE A 39 -3.65 -11.88 1.09
C ILE A 39 -2.67 -11.09 1.97
N PHE A 40 -1.60 -10.51 1.42
CA PHE A 40 -0.62 -9.77 2.20
C PHE A 40 -1.21 -8.50 2.82
N CYS A 41 -2.13 -7.83 2.14
CA CYS A 41 -2.92 -6.73 2.69
C CYS A 41 -3.83 -7.17 3.86
N LEU A 42 -4.44 -8.37 3.76
CA LEU A 42 -5.21 -8.94 4.86
C LEU A 42 -4.32 -9.27 6.06
N VAL A 43 -3.15 -9.87 5.82
CA VAL A 43 -2.15 -10.14 6.86
C VAL A 43 -1.69 -8.84 7.51
N ALA A 44 -1.42 -7.79 6.72
CA ALA A 44 -1.06 -6.47 7.22
C ALA A 44 -2.15 -5.88 8.12
N THR A 45 -3.40 -5.94 7.67
CA THR A 45 -4.58 -5.49 8.41
C THR A 45 -4.69 -6.19 9.76
N ILE A 46 -4.64 -7.53 9.77
CA ILE A 46 -4.74 -8.34 10.99
C ILE A 46 -3.58 -8.00 11.93
N THR A 47 -2.36 -7.91 11.42
CA THR A 47 -1.16 -7.61 12.21
C THR A 47 -1.27 -6.26 12.90
N LEU A 48 -1.69 -5.21 12.18
CA LEU A 48 -1.85 -3.86 12.71
C LEU A 48 -3.00 -3.77 13.74
N VAL A 49 -4.11 -4.46 13.51
CA VAL A 49 -5.28 -4.45 14.43
C VAL A 49 -4.99 -5.21 15.73
N LEU A 50 -4.33 -6.37 15.64
CA LEU A 50 -4.02 -7.19 16.81
C LEU A 50 -2.91 -6.60 17.69
N ASN A 51 -2.12 -5.68 17.14
CA ASN A 51 -1.10 -5.01 17.91
C ASN A 51 -1.80 -4.05 18.91
N LYS A 52 -1.84 -4.43 20.19
CA LYS A 52 -2.60 -3.72 21.24
C LYS A 52 -2.03 -2.35 21.60
N LEU A 53 -0.76 -2.09 21.31
CA LEU A 53 -0.09 -0.82 21.59
C LEU A 53 -0.63 0.36 20.75
N TRP A 54 -1.58 0.12 19.84
CA TRP A 54 -1.90 1.02 18.73
C TRP A 54 -3.36 1.51 18.71
N GLN A 55 -4.22 0.99 19.59
CA GLN A 55 -5.69 1.02 19.44
C GLN A 55 -6.37 2.40 19.57
N SER A 56 -5.66 3.47 19.94
CA SER A 56 -6.26 4.80 20.20
C SER A 56 -5.96 5.88 19.17
N HIS A 57 -5.30 5.56 18.05
CA HIS A 57 -4.81 6.58 17.11
C HIS A 57 -5.53 6.52 15.75
N ALA A 58 -6.15 7.64 15.35
CA ALA A 58 -6.79 7.81 14.04
C ALA A 58 -5.88 7.41 12.86
N LYS A 59 -4.56 7.60 13.01
CA LYS A 59 -3.54 7.21 12.03
C LYS A 59 -3.42 5.70 11.83
N LEU A 60 -3.65 4.89 12.87
CA LEU A 60 -3.68 3.42 12.74
C LEU A 60 -4.86 3.02 11.87
N HIS A 61 -6.02 3.62 12.11
CA HIS A 61 -7.23 3.34 11.32
C HIS A 61 -7.03 3.72 9.85
N LEU A 62 -6.31 4.81 9.55
CA LEU A 62 -5.97 5.17 8.18
C LEU A 62 -5.01 4.16 7.54
N MET A 63 -3.93 3.75 8.24
CA MET A 63 -2.99 2.77 7.68
C MET A 63 -3.64 1.40 7.49
N THR A 64 -4.45 0.97 8.45
CA THR A 64 -5.26 -0.24 8.35
C THR A 64 -6.25 -0.14 7.21
N GLY A 65 -6.94 1.00 7.08
CA GLY A 65 -7.85 1.30 5.98
C GLY A 65 -7.16 1.23 4.61
N PHE A 66 -5.94 1.76 4.49
CA PHE A 66 -5.13 1.63 3.29
C PHE A 66 -4.96 0.16 2.89
N PHE A 67 -4.52 -0.71 3.81
CA PHE A 67 -4.35 -2.13 3.50
C PHE A 67 -5.68 -2.83 3.18
N VAL A 68 -6.76 -2.55 3.92
CA VAL A 68 -8.09 -3.11 3.65
C VAL A 68 -8.57 -2.75 2.24
N PHE A 69 -8.52 -1.47 1.89
CA PHE A 69 -9.01 -1.00 0.60
C PHE A 69 -8.10 -1.46 -0.54
N LEU A 70 -6.77 -1.43 -0.37
CA LEU A 70 -5.86 -1.94 -1.40
C LEU A 70 -6.05 -3.44 -1.63
N GLY A 71 -6.16 -4.23 -0.54
CA GLY A 71 -6.42 -5.66 -0.62
C GLY A 71 -7.78 -5.99 -1.25
N SER A 72 -8.80 -5.18 -0.98
CA SER A 72 -10.13 -5.31 -1.59
C SER A 72 -10.13 -4.95 -3.08
N SER A 73 -9.34 -3.94 -3.46
CA SER A 73 -9.11 -3.58 -4.87
C SER A 73 -8.52 -4.76 -5.63
N HIS A 74 -7.37 -5.27 -5.21
CA HIS A 74 -6.73 -6.42 -5.87
C HIS A 74 -7.54 -7.70 -5.78
N GLY A 75 -8.26 -7.94 -4.67
CA GLY A 75 -9.20 -9.07 -4.58
C GLY A 75 -10.34 -8.97 -5.60
N THR A 76 -10.89 -7.78 -5.81
CA THR A 76 -11.90 -7.52 -6.85
C THR A 76 -11.33 -7.74 -8.25
N SER A 77 -10.09 -7.30 -8.50
CA SER A 77 -9.35 -7.56 -9.75
C SER A 77 -9.15 -9.07 -9.99
N ALA A 78 -8.75 -9.83 -8.97
CA ALA A 78 -8.61 -11.28 -9.07
C ALA A 78 -9.93 -12.00 -9.38
N VAL A 79 -11.05 -11.54 -8.78
CA VAL A 79 -12.39 -12.05 -9.09
C VAL A 79 -12.77 -11.71 -10.52
N TYR A 80 -12.52 -10.48 -10.95
CA TYR A 80 -12.76 -10.02 -12.33
C TYR A 80 -12.01 -10.90 -13.34
N HIS A 81 -10.72 -11.15 -13.14
CA HIS A 81 -9.92 -12.01 -14.00
C HIS A 81 -10.40 -13.47 -14.06
N ASN A 82 -10.98 -14.00 -12.97
CA ASN A 82 -11.52 -15.37 -12.96
C ASN A 82 -12.90 -15.50 -13.63
N LEU A 83 -13.74 -14.46 -13.53
CA LEU A 83 -15.14 -14.53 -13.98
C LEU A 83 -15.29 -14.19 -15.46
N ILE A 84 -14.38 -13.42 -16.04
CA ILE A 84 -14.59 -12.86 -17.38
C ILE A 84 -14.58 -13.91 -18.51
N ASP A 85 -13.96 -15.06 -18.29
CA ASP A 85 -14.00 -16.20 -19.21
C ASP A 85 -15.26 -17.07 -19.04
N ARG A 86 -16.05 -16.83 -17.98
CA ARG A 86 -17.16 -17.70 -17.55
C ARG A 86 -18.53 -17.04 -17.53
N THR A 87 -18.61 -15.71 -17.48
CA THR A 87 -19.87 -14.99 -17.31
C THR A 87 -20.08 -13.90 -18.35
N ASP A 88 -21.34 -13.72 -18.76
CA ASP A 88 -21.78 -12.61 -19.62
C ASP A 88 -21.34 -11.24 -19.06
N HIS A 89 -21.23 -10.25 -19.96
CA HIS A 89 -20.77 -8.88 -19.70
C HIS A 89 -21.42 -8.13 -18.51
N ILE A 90 -22.48 -8.68 -17.91
CA ILE A 90 -23.29 -8.11 -16.84
C ILE A 90 -22.46 -7.79 -15.58
N PHE A 91 -21.47 -8.62 -15.22
CA PHE A 91 -20.66 -8.40 -14.01
C PHE A 91 -19.41 -7.55 -14.22
N LYS A 92 -19.05 -7.25 -15.48
CA LYS A 92 -17.81 -6.55 -15.83
C LYS A 92 -17.76 -5.14 -15.26
N ILE A 93 -18.79 -4.35 -15.56
CA ILE A 93 -18.88 -2.92 -15.21
C ILE A 93 -18.93 -2.71 -13.68
N PRO A 94 -19.76 -3.43 -12.91
CA PRO A 94 -19.78 -3.26 -11.45
C PRO A 94 -18.44 -3.60 -10.77
N LEU A 95 -17.73 -4.63 -11.25
CA LEU A 95 -16.44 -5.02 -10.70
C LEU A 95 -15.35 -3.99 -10.99
N GLU A 96 -15.34 -3.37 -12.19
CA GLU A 96 -14.44 -2.27 -12.53
C GLU A 96 -14.68 -1.05 -11.61
N TYR A 97 -15.94 -0.65 -11.40
CA TYR A 97 -16.26 0.43 -10.46
C TYR A 97 -15.85 0.13 -9.02
N LEU A 98 -16.04 -1.11 -8.55
CA LEU A 98 -15.61 -1.53 -7.22
C LEU A 98 -14.08 -1.50 -7.08
N PHE A 99 -13.36 -2.03 -8.06
CA PHE A 99 -11.89 -1.97 -8.12
C PHE A 99 -11.40 -0.53 -8.01
N HIS A 100 -11.91 0.36 -8.87
CA HIS A 100 -11.53 1.78 -8.89
C HIS A 100 -11.88 2.50 -7.58
N SER A 101 -13.04 2.21 -7.00
CA SER A 101 -13.47 2.80 -5.74
C SER A 101 -12.54 2.41 -4.59
N PHE A 102 -12.22 1.12 -4.46
CA PHE A 102 -11.31 0.65 -3.42
C PHE A 102 -9.88 1.16 -3.62
N SER A 103 -9.38 1.18 -4.86
CA SER A 103 -8.08 1.75 -5.20
C SER A 103 -7.98 3.23 -4.81
N GLY A 104 -9.03 4.01 -5.12
CA GLY A 104 -9.14 5.42 -4.72
C GLY A 104 -9.18 5.61 -3.20
N LEU A 105 -9.99 4.82 -2.49
CA LEU A 105 -10.09 4.88 -1.03
C LEU A 105 -8.77 4.52 -0.33
N ALA A 106 -8.01 3.55 -0.86
CA ALA A 106 -6.68 3.22 -0.36
C ALA A 106 -5.74 4.44 -0.46
N SER A 107 -5.71 5.10 -1.62
CA SER A 107 -4.90 6.30 -1.83
C SER A 107 -5.36 7.49 -0.99
N ALA A 108 -6.66 7.61 -0.72
CA ALA A 108 -7.17 8.59 0.23
C ALA A 108 -6.61 8.35 1.63
N CYS A 109 -6.63 7.12 2.12
CA CYS A 109 -6.07 6.79 3.43
C CYS A 109 -4.59 7.20 3.54
N LEU A 110 -3.77 6.88 2.52
CA LEU A 110 -2.37 7.31 2.49
C LEU A 110 -2.23 8.83 2.43
N CYS A 111 -2.99 9.51 1.57
CA CYS A 111 -2.95 10.97 1.47
C CYS A 111 -3.24 11.63 2.82
N MET A 112 -4.25 11.15 3.54
CA MET A 112 -4.61 11.67 4.86
C MET A 112 -3.48 11.46 5.89
N ILE A 113 -2.74 10.35 5.80
CA ILE A 113 -1.53 10.13 6.62
C ILE A 113 -0.46 11.19 6.29
N GLY A 114 -0.22 11.46 5.00
CA GLY A 114 0.75 12.49 4.58
C GLY A 114 0.35 13.91 5.01
N ILE A 115 -0.94 14.24 4.92
CA ILE A 115 -1.48 15.53 5.38
C ILE A 115 -1.33 15.65 6.89
N ASP A 116 -1.59 14.59 7.65
CA ASP A 116 -1.36 14.57 9.10
C ASP A 116 0.07 14.98 9.46
N PHE A 117 1.05 14.40 8.76
CA PHE A 117 2.46 14.72 8.95
C PHE A 117 2.78 16.16 8.55
N ALA A 118 2.19 16.67 7.48
CA ALA A 118 2.44 18.03 7.02
C ALA A 118 1.74 19.10 7.88
N THR A 119 0.56 18.79 8.43
CA THR A 119 -0.26 19.75 9.16
C THR A 119 -1.23 19.12 10.15
N ASN A 120 -1.34 19.74 11.33
CA ASN A 120 -2.36 19.41 12.33
C ASN A 120 -3.67 20.22 12.15
N ASN A 121 -3.85 20.90 11.00
CA ASN A 121 -5.00 21.76 10.78
C ASN A 121 -6.24 20.97 10.32
N ARG A 122 -7.24 20.86 11.20
CA ARG A 122 -8.52 20.16 10.93
C ARG A 122 -9.28 20.69 9.71
N LEU A 123 -9.18 21.98 9.39
CA LEU A 123 -9.83 22.54 8.20
C LEU A 123 -9.18 22.00 6.92
N VAL A 124 -7.85 21.88 6.90
CA VAL A 124 -7.11 21.29 5.77
C VAL A 124 -7.53 19.83 5.58
N TRP A 125 -7.67 19.08 6.67
CA TRP A 125 -8.19 17.71 6.63
C TRP A 125 -9.55 17.59 5.96
N ILE A 126 -10.51 18.44 6.36
CA ILE A 126 -11.88 18.40 5.82
C ILE A 126 -11.87 18.75 4.32
N ILE A 127 -11.15 19.81 3.94
CA ILE A 127 -11.07 20.26 2.55
C ILE A 127 -10.45 19.17 1.68
N PHE A 128 -9.33 18.58 2.11
CA PHE A 128 -8.69 17.51 1.35
C PHE A 128 -9.56 16.27 1.28
N THR A 129 -10.20 15.85 2.38
CA THR A 129 -11.11 14.69 2.34
C THR A 129 -12.23 14.87 1.31
N PHE A 130 -12.81 16.07 1.23
CA PHE A 130 -13.84 16.38 0.25
C PHE A 130 -13.29 16.38 -1.19
N TRP A 131 -12.14 17.02 -1.42
CA TRP A 131 -11.50 17.08 -2.73
C TRP A 131 -11.08 15.69 -3.24
N MET A 132 -10.56 14.85 -2.34
CA MET A 132 -10.25 13.45 -2.57
C MET A 132 -11.49 12.65 -2.98
N GLY A 133 -12.58 12.79 -2.23
CA GLY A 133 -13.85 12.13 -2.55
C GLY A 133 -14.36 12.55 -3.93
N ALA A 134 -14.24 13.82 -4.29
CA ALA A 134 -14.63 14.33 -5.60
C ALA A 134 -13.78 13.74 -6.74
N ILE A 135 -12.46 13.64 -6.58
CA ILE A 135 -11.58 13.03 -7.60
C ILE A 135 -11.85 11.54 -7.76
N ILE A 136 -12.03 10.82 -6.65
CA ILE A 136 -12.35 9.39 -6.70
C ILE A 136 -13.69 9.19 -7.39
N ALA A 137 -14.71 9.97 -7.01
CA ALA A 137 -16.02 9.92 -7.66
C ALA A 137 -15.91 10.25 -9.16
N ALA A 138 -15.16 11.28 -9.54
CA ALA A 138 -14.95 11.64 -10.95
C ALA A 138 -14.22 10.53 -11.72
N GLY A 139 -13.13 9.98 -11.19
CA GLY A 139 -12.38 8.89 -11.81
C GLY A 139 -13.22 7.62 -11.98
N VAL A 140 -14.01 7.27 -10.96
CA VAL A 140 -14.96 6.15 -11.01
C VAL A 140 -16.05 6.42 -12.06
N VAL A 141 -16.69 7.59 -12.06
CA VAL A 141 -17.77 7.92 -13.02
C VAL A 141 -17.27 7.96 -14.46
N LEU A 142 -16.07 8.50 -14.69
CA LEU A 142 -15.46 8.58 -16.02
C LEU A 142 -14.90 7.23 -16.48
N ASN A 143 -14.76 6.26 -15.57
CA ASN A 143 -14.12 4.96 -15.82
C ASN A 143 -12.75 5.11 -16.50
N ASP A 144 -11.99 6.12 -16.11
CA ASP A 144 -10.69 6.46 -16.71
C ASP A 144 -9.56 6.06 -15.75
N GLU A 145 -8.90 4.95 -16.08
CA GLU A 145 -7.73 4.43 -15.35
C GLU A 145 -6.60 5.46 -15.26
N THR A 146 -6.48 6.36 -16.24
CA THR A 146 -5.44 7.40 -16.28
C THR A 146 -5.68 8.45 -15.22
N VAL A 147 -6.93 8.85 -15.00
CA VAL A 147 -7.30 9.84 -13.97
C VAL A 147 -6.99 9.31 -12.59
N ILE A 148 -7.44 8.08 -12.29
CA ILE A 148 -7.18 7.44 -10.99
C ILE A 148 -5.68 7.19 -10.84
N GLY A 149 -5.03 6.61 -11.84
CA GLY A 149 -3.60 6.33 -11.80
C GLY A 149 -2.73 7.58 -11.59
N SER A 150 -3.00 8.67 -12.32
CA SER A 150 -2.27 9.94 -12.17
C SER A 150 -2.47 10.55 -10.78
N PHE A 151 -3.68 10.42 -10.26
CA PHE A 151 -4.00 10.82 -8.90
C PHE A 151 -3.20 10.01 -7.87
N GLN A 152 -3.14 8.68 -8.01
CA GLN A 152 -2.37 7.80 -7.13
C GLN A 152 -0.86 8.07 -7.19
N VAL A 153 -0.31 8.33 -8.38
CA VAL A 153 1.10 8.74 -8.57
C VAL A 153 1.40 9.98 -7.74
N SER A 154 0.53 10.99 -7.81
CA SER A 154 0.69 12.24 -7.06
C SER A 154 0.71 11.99 -5.55
N ILE A 155 -0.15 11.09 -5.05
CA ILE A 155 -0.16 10.70 -3.63
C ILE A 155 1.11 9.97 -3.23
N PHE A 156 1.59 9.02 -4.03
CA PHE A 156 2.81 8.29 -3.71
C PHE A 156 4.03 9.21 -3.67
N VAL A 157 4.16 10.13 -4.65
CA VAL A 157 5.21 11.15 -4.64
C VAL A 157 5.11 12.04 -3.39
N PHE A 158 3.90 12.50 -3.04
CA PHE A 158 3.68 13.28 -1.83
C PHE A 158 4.12 12.54 -0.56
N ILE A 159 3.73 11.28 -0.40
CA ILE A 159 4.10 10.47 0.78
C ILE A 159 5.60 10.20 0.84
N ILE A 160 6.26 9.97 -0.31
CA ILE A 160 7.72 9.84 -0.37
C ILE A 160 8.37 11.14 0.13
N ILE A 161 7.93 12.30 -0.34
CA ILE A 161 8.44 13.60 0.11
C ILE A 161 8.24 13.77 1.63
N THR A 162 7.07 13.39 2.15
CA THR A 162 6.78 13.43 3.59
C THR A 162 7.74 12.54 4.39
N TYR A 163 7.96 11.29 3.96
CA TYR A 163 8.90 10.40 4.65
C TYR A 163 10.36 10.86 4.52
N CYS A 164 10.77 11.42 3.39
CA CYS A 164 12.08 12.04 3.24
C CYS A 164 12.25 13.22 4.22
N SER A 165 11.23 14.08 4.34
CA SER A 165 11.25 15.21 5.28
C SER A 165 11.39 14.71 6.72
N HIS A 166 10.68 13.63 7.08
CA HIS A 166 10.81 12.99 8.38
C HIS A 166 12.19 12.37 8.61
N ALA A 167 12.76 11.71 7.60
CA ALA A 167 14.12 11.18 7.70
C ALA A 167 15.15 12.30 7.95
N CYS A 168 14.99 13.45 7.29
CA CYS A 168 15.85 14.61 7.52
C CYS A 168 15.73 15.15 8.96
N ILE A 169 14.51 15.21 9.50
CA ILE A 169 14.26 15.62 10.89
C ILE A 169 14.89 14.63 11.86
N ALA A 170 14.68 13.32 11.67
CA ALA A 170 15.24 12.27 12.50
C ALA A 170 16.79 12.32 12.56
N VAL A 171 17.43 12.60 11.43
CA VAL A 171 18.89 12.84 11.37
C VAL A 171 19.28 14.07 12.18
N SER A 172 18.52 15.16 12.08
CA SER A 172 18.82 16.40 12.81
C SER A 172 18.61 16.29 14.33
N SER A 173 17.71 15.40 14.76
CA SER A 173 17.38 15.19 16.17
C SER A 173 18.17 14.06 16.84
N ASN A 174 19.16 13.48 16.16
CA ASN A 174 19.92 12.31 16.63
C ASN A 174 19.00 11.15 17.08
N GLU A 175 17.90 10.90 16.35
CA GLU A 175 17.09 9.70 16.58
C GLU A 175 17.91 8.42 16.36
N SER A 176 17.43 7.30 16.90
CA SER A 176 18.17 6.04 16.83
C SER A 176 18.42 5.65 15.37
N TYR A 177 19.64 5.19 15.06
CA TYR A 177 19.97 4.64 13.73
C TYR A 177 18.94 3.59 13.27
N LYS A 178 18.40 2.80 14.20
CA LYS A 178 17.36 1.81 13.93
C LYS A 178 16.07 2.46 13.40
N GLU A 179 15.64 3.58 13.95
CA GLU A 179 14.43 4.29 13.51
C GLU A 179 14.60 4.87 12.11
N MET A 180 15.76 5.47 11.85
CA MET A 180 16.12 5.97 10.52
C MET A 180 16.08 4.87 9.46
N CYS A 181 16.63 3.68 9.74
CA CYS A 181 16.57 2.54 8.83
C CYS A 181 15.13 2.14 8.46
N TRP A 182 14.22 2.16 9.42
CA TRP A 182 12.82 1.83 9.16
C TRP A 182 12.09 2.91 8.37
N ILE A 183 12.39 4.20 8.60
CA ILE A 183 11.86 5.29 7.76
C ILE A 183 12.35 5.14 6.31
N ILE A 184 13.64 4.84 6.11
CA ILE A 184 14.20 4.57 4.77
C ILE A 184 13.52 3.36 4.13
N CYS A 185 13.25 2.30 4.89
CA CYS A 185 12.50 1.14 4.40
C CYS A 185 11.11 1.52 3.87
N LYS A 186 10.40 2.45 4.53
CA LYS A 186 9.11 2.98 4.03
C LYS A 186 9.27 3.77 2.74
N ILE A 187 10.31 4.59 2.63
CA ILE A 187 10.60 5.33 1.38
C ILE A 187 10.80 4.35 0.22
N ILE A 188 11.62 3.31 0.44
CA ILE A 188 11.87 2.26 -0.56
C ILE A 188 10.57 1.52 -0.90
N ALA A 189 9.76 1.18 0.10
CA ALA A 189 8.46 0.54 -0.11
C ALA A 189 7.53 1.38 -1.00
N MET A 190 7.44 2.69 -0.72
CA MET A 190 6.63 3.62 -1.52
C MET A 190 7.20 3.80 -2.93
N LEU A 191 8.51 3.74 -3.12
CA LEU A 191 9.14 3.75 -4.44
C LEU A 191 8.78 2.51 -5.25
N PHE A 192 8.74 1.33 -4.62
CA PHE A 192 8.29 0.10 -5.30
C PHE A 192 6.83 0.22 -5.77
N LEU A 193 5.93 0.71 -4.90
CA LEU A 193 4.53 0.99 -5.26
C LEU A 193 4.42 2.02 -6.41
N LEU A 194 5.23 3.08 -6.36
CA LEU A 194 5.24 4.11 -7.39
C LEU A 194 5.73 3.56 -8.73
N VAL A 195 6.85 2.83 -8.74
CA VAL A 195 7.40 2.24 -9.97
C VAL A 195 6.46 1.17 -10.52
N GLY A 196 5.83 0.36 -9.66
CA GLY A 196 4.82 -0.62 -10.05
C GLY A 196 3.62 0.03 -10.75
N LEU A 197 3.07 1.10 -10.15
CA LEU A 197 2.01 1.89 -10.75
C LEU A 197 2.43 2.59 -12.05
N MET A 198 3.59 3.25 -12.07
CA MET A 198 4.11 3.94 -13.26
C MET A 198 4.37 2.96 -14.40
N THR A 199 4.82 1.74 -14.11
CA THR A 199 4.94 0.67 -15.11
C THR A 199 3.59 0.41 -15.76
N ARG A 200 2.52 0.25 -14.98
CA ARG A 200 1.17 0.05 -15.54
C ARG A 200 0.69 1.25 -16.34
N ILE A 201 0.85 2.48 -15.85
CA ILE A 201 0.37 3.70 -16.52
C ILE A 201 1.16 3.99 -17.80
N LEU A 202 2.49 3.92 -17.77
CA LEU A 202 3.33 4.26 -18.93
C LEU A 202 3.23 3.21 -20.04
N PHE A 203 3.08 1.94 -19.68
CA PHE A 203 2.89 0.87 -20.64
C PHE A 203 1.43 0.67 -21.06
N ALA A 204 0.45 1.31 -20.42
CA ALA A 204 -0.97 1.20 -20.83
C ALA A 204 -1.26 1.82 -22.22
N PRO A 205 -0.75 3.01 -22.60
CA PRO A 205 -1.00 3.56 -23.94
C PRO A 205 -0.31 2.80 -25.06
N THR A 206 0.86 2.21 -24.78
CA THR A 206 1.73 1.57 -25.79
C THR A 206 1.57 0.06 -25.83
N CYS A 207 1.42 -0.57 -24.68
CA CYS A 207 1.23 -2.00 -24.50
C CYS A 207 -0.11 -2.34 -23.81
N GLY A 208 -1.09 -1.43 -23.77
CA GLY A 208 -2.45 -1.73 -23.30
C GLY A 208 -3.39 -2.07 -24.43
N THR A 209 -4.68 -2.13 -24.14
CA THR A 209 -5.70 -2.85 -24.93
C THR A 209 -5.73 -2.57 -26.43
N SER A 210 -5.58 -1.30 -26.81
CA SER A 210 -5.68 -0.84 -28.19
C SER A 210 -4.34 -0.87 -28.94
N ALA A 211 -3.21 -0.87 -28.23
CA ALA A 211 -1.86 -0.81 -28.80
C ALA A 211 -1.01 -2.07 -28.52
N TYR A 212 -1.57 -3.05 -27.78
CA TYR A 212 -0.91 -4.30 -27.42
C TYR A 212 -0.35 -5.03 -28.66
N GLN A 213 -1.09 -4.98 -29.77
CA GLN A 213 -0.67 -5.53 -31.06
C GLN A 213 0.67 -4.92 -31.52
N THR A 214 0.77 -3.59 -31.49
CA THR A 214 1.94 -2.82 -31.91
C THR A 214 3.14 -3.00 -30.98
N CYS A 215 2.93 -3.22 -29.67
CA CYS A 215 4.01 -3.46 -28.72
C CYS A 215 4.80 -4.76 -28.97
N PHE A 216 4.18 -5.76 -29.59
CA PHE A 216 4.84 -7.05 -29.89
C PHE A 216 4.98 -7.33 -31.39
N GLU A 217 4.51 -6.45 -32.28
CA GLU A 217 4.71 -6.55 -33.73
C GLU A 217 6.19 -6.65 -34.14
N THR A 218 7.09 -6.07 -33.33
CA THR A 218 8.55 -6.10 -33.57
C THR A 218 9.30 -7.15 -32.75
N CYS A 219 8.62 -7.98 -31.95
CA CYS A 219 9.23 -9.06 -31.15
C CYS A 219 10.41 -8.65 -30.22
N PHE A 220 10.56 -7.36 -29.87
CA PHE A 220 11.69 -6.93 -29.04
C PHE A 220 11.53 -7.33 -27.56
N LEU A 221 10.28 -7.50 -27.11
CA LEU A 221 9.96 -7.97 -25.77
C LEU A 221 9.73 -9.50 -25.78
N PRO A 222 10.21 -10.23 -24.77
CA PRO A 222 10.05 -11.68 -24.72
C PRO A 222 8.58 -12.07 -24.77
N HIS A 223 8.35 -13.24 -25.37
CA HIS A 223 7.06 -13.85 -25.60
C HIS A 223 6.04 -13.49 -24.49
N PRO A 224 4.83 -13.02 -24.81
CA PRO A 224 3.96 -12.43 -23.80
C PRO A 224 3.27 -13.47 -22.89
N SER A 225 3.52 -14.77 -23.06
CA SER A 225 3.31 -15.77 -21.99
C SER A 225 4.37 -15.72 -20.88
N VAL A 226 5.49 -15.03 -21.12
CA VAL A 226 6.67 -14.90 -20.25
C VAL A 226 6.77 -13.47 -19.68
N TYR A 227 6.39 -12.44 -20.44
CA TYR A 227 6.42 -11.05 -19.98
C TYR A 227 5.03 -10.42 -19.90
N ASN A 228 4.67 -9.95 -18.71
CA ASN A 228 3.46 -9.17 -18.45
C ASN A 228 3.79 -7.93 -17.61
N HIS A 229 3.64 -6.74 -18.18
CA HIS A 229 3.88 -5.48 -17.47
C HIS A 229 2.91 -5.27 -16.29
N ASN A 230 1.69 -5.81 -16.35
CA ASN A 230 0.75 -5.81 -15.22
C ASN A 230 1.25 -6.73 -14.10
N GLY A 231 1.67 -7.94 -14.45
CA GLY A 231 2.27 -8.88 -13.50
C GLY A 231 3.56 -8.34 -12.88
N LEU A 232 4.41 -7.66 -13.65
CA LEU A 232 5.60 -6.97 -13.15
C LEU A 232 5.23 -5.83 -12.21
N GLY A 233 4.27 -4.98 -12.60
CA GLY A 233 3.75 -3.90 -11.77
C GLY A 233 3.21 -4.40 -10.43
N ASN A 234 2.37 -5.44 -10.47
CA ASN A 234 1.83 -6.07 -9.26
C ASN A 234 2.92 -6.76 -8.42
N THR A 235 3.97 -7.31 -9.04
CA THR A 235 5.11 -7.88 -8.30
C THR A 235 5.86 -6.80 -7.52
N LEU A 236 6.10 -5.64 -8.15
CA LEU A 236 6.69 -4.48 -7.48
C LEU A 236 5.78 -3.96 -6.37
N ASP A 237 4.47 -3.88 -6.61
CA ASP A 237 3.50 -3.51 -5.58
C ASP A 237 3.56 -4.47 -4.39
N LEU A 238 3.59 -5.78 -4.64
CA LEU A 238 3.67 -6.79 -3.59
C LEU A 238 4.93 -6.64 -2.73
N ILE A 239 6.09 -6.42 -3.36
CA ILE A 239 7.35 -6.14 -2.63
C ILE A 239 7.19 -4.88 -1.78
N GLY A 240 6.64 -3.81 -2.36
CA GLY A 240 6.37 -2.57 -1.65
C GLY A 240 5.46 -2.76 -0.43
N ILE A 241 4.36 -3.51 -0.58
CA ILE A 241 3.39 -3.79 0.49
C ILE A 241 4.05 -4.57 1.63
N ILE A 242 4.85 -5.60 1.31
CA ILE A 242 5.56 -6.40 2.32
C ILE A 242 6.55 -5.52 3.09
N LEU A 243 7.37 -4.73 2.39
CA LEU A 243 8.32 -3.83 3.02
C LEU A 243 7.61 -2.78 3.89
N LEU A 244 6.52 -2.20 3.40
CA LEU A 244 5.74 -1.21 4.13
C LEU A 244 5.13 -1.80 5.40
N LEU A 245 4.56 -3.02 5.33
CA LEU A 245 4.05 -3.73 6.50
C LEU A 245 5.15 -3.94 7.55
N ILE A 246 6.30 -4.48 7.13
CA ILE A 246 7.41 -4.74 8.06
C ILE A 246 7.85 -3.43 8.72
N ALA A 247 8.03 -2.38 7.93
CA ALA A 247 8.46 -1.07 8.44
C ALA A 247 7.43 -0.42 9.36
N GLU A 248 6.13 -0.49 9.04
CA GLU A 248 5.06 0.00 9.91
C GLU A 248 4.93 -0.80 11.21
N ASN A 249 5.21 -2.11 11.19
CA ASN A 249 5.18 -2.90 12.41
C ASN A 249 6.38 -2.61 13.34
N GLN A 250 7.50 -2.13 12.79
CA GLN A 250 8.72 -1.84 13.56
C GLN A 250 8.78 -0.40 14.05
N VAL A 251 8.56 0.57 13.15
CA VAL A 251 8.54 2.01 13.48
C VAL A 251 7.38 2.64 12.75
N PRO A 252 6.18 2.58 13.31
CA PRO A 252 4.99 3.08 12.64
C PRO A 252 4.94 4.60 12.54
N SER A 253 4.23 5.01 11.51
CA SER A 253 4.01 6.40 11.12
C SER A 253 3.24 7.21 12.18
N ILE A 254 2.74 6.55 13.22
CA ILE A 254 2.01 7.19 14.33
C ILE A 254 2.95 7.84 15.34
N ILE A 255 4.14 7.28 15.54
CA ILE A 255 5.07 7.69 16.60
C ILE A 255 5.94 8.86 16.16
N THR A 256 6.32 8.92 14.88
CA THR A 256 7.26 9.91 14.33
C THR A 256 6.73 11.35 14.29
N SER A 257 5.46 11.61 14.62
CA SER A 257 4.96 13.00 14.75
C SER A 257 5.21 13.62 16.14
N LYS A 258 5.69 12.85 17.13
CA LYS A 258 5.92 13.36 18.50
C LYS A 258 7.25 14.11 18.65
N THR A 259 8.19 13.96 17.72
CA THR A 259 9.49 14.64 17.79
C THR A 259 9.39 16.17 17.61
N SER A 260 8.22 16.70 17.23
CA SER A 260 7.98 18.15 17.15
C SER A 260 7.32 18.78 18.39
N LYS A 261 6.87 18.02 19.41
CA LYS A 261 6.01 18.61 20.47
C LYS A 261 6.36 18.40 21.95
N ASN A 262 7.32 17.57 22.32
CA ASN A 262 7.65 17.36 23.75
C ASN A 262 9.18 17.41 23.98
N ASN A 263 9.78 18.58 24.21
CA ASN A 263 10.05 19.13 25.55
C ASN A 263 8.92 19.04 26.59
N LEU A 264 8.44 17.82 26.87
CA LEU A 264 7.78 17.55 28.15
C LEU A 264 8.71 16.60 28.90
N PRO A 265 9.07 16.93 30.15
CA PRO A 265 9.95 16.08 30.94
C PRO A 265 9.30 14.70 31.02
N ILE A 266 10.09 13.69 30.67
CA ILE A 266 9.83 12.30 31.03
C ILE A 266 9.56 12.34 32.54
N PRO A 267 8.38 11.93 33.04
CA PRO A 267 8.23 11.75 34.47
C PRO A 267 9.28 10.71 34.83
N HIS A 268 10.24 11.13 35.65
CA HIS A 268 11.27 10.27 36.23
C HIS A 268 10.64 8.92 36.54
N GLU A 269 11.25 7.87 35.99
CA GLU A 269 11.14 6.55 36.58
C GLU A 269 11.30 6.75 38.09
N ILE A 270 10.25 6.39 38.82
CA ILE A 270 10.39 6.15 40.24
C ILE A 270 11.39 5.01 40.29
N GLU A 271 12.65 5.34 40.54
CA GLU A 271 13.60 4.40 41.12
C GLU A 271 12.89 3.86 42.35
N VAL A 272 12.36 2.64 42.23
CA VAL A 272 12.01 1.82 43.37
C VAL A 272 13.36 1.55 44.02
N ASN A 273 13.74 2.44 44.93
CA ASN A 273 14.81 2.21 45.86
C ASN A 273 14.43 0.94 46.60
N GLU A 274 15.14 -0.15 46.32
CA GLU A 274 15.17 -1.33 47.17
C GLU A 274 15.78 -0.91 48.51
N HIS A 275 15.02 -0.18 49.32
CA HIS A 275 15.25 -0.11 50.75
C HIS A 275 14.79 -1.44 51.32
N GLU A 276 15.75 -2.36 51.38
CA GLU A 276 16.14 -3.07 52.60
C GLU A 276 15.04 -3.01 53.68
N ILE A 277 14.15 -4.00 53.63
CA ILE A 277 13.24 -4.29 54.74
C ILE A 277 14.13 -4.88 55.85
N ILE A 278 14.60 -4.01 56.74
CA ILE A 278 15.13 -4.41 58.03
C ILE A 278 13.92 -4.90 58.83
N ILE A 279 13.81 -6.22 58.96
CA ILE A 279 12.93 -6.86 59.94
C ILE A 279 13.65 -6.68 61.29
N GLU A 280 13.23 -5.69 62.07
CA GLU A 280 13.57 -5.64 63.49
C GLU A 280 12.73 -6.70 64.20
N ASP A 281 13.43 -7.74 64.69
CA ASP A 281 12.94 -8.71 65.66
C ASP A 281 12.55 -7.98 66.96
N GLU A 282 11.25 -7.87 67.26
CA GLU A 282 10.80 -7.66 68.64
C GLU A 282 10.80 -9.02 69.36
N LEU A 283 11.86 -9.24 70.13
CA LEU A 283 11.94 -10.23 71.20
C LEU A 283 10.97 -9.84 72.32
N GLU A 284 9.86 -10.58 72.45
CA GLU A 284 9.09 -10.62 73.70
C GLU A 284 9.88 -11.39 74.76
N GLU A 285 10.32 -10.68 75.79
CA GLU A 285 10.80 -11.24 77.05
C GLU A 285 9.60 -11.74 77.87
N ASP A 286 9.48 -13.05 78.05
CA ASP A 286 8.63 -13.65 79.08
C ASP A 286 9.31 -13.50 80.46
N GLU A 287 8.73 -12.68 81.34
CA GLU A 287 9.00 -12.71 82.79
C GLU A 287 8.24 -13.86 83.49
N PRO A 288 8.81 -14.47 84.55
CA PRO A 288 8.21 -15.61 85.24
C PRO A 288 7.25 -15.20 86.36
N VAL A 289 6.09 -15.87 86.43
CA VAL A 289 5.28 -16.00 87.66
C VAL A 289 4.84 -17.45 87.83
#